data_AF-A0A0D3MXZ8-F1
#
_entry.id   AF-A0A0D3MXZ8-F1
#
_cell.length_a   1.000
_cell.length_b   1.000
_cell.length_c   1.000
_cell.angle_alpha   90.00
_cell.angle_beta   90.00
_cell.angle_gamma   90.00
#
_symmetry.space_group_name_H-M   'P 1'
#
loop_
_entity.id
_entity.type
_entity.pdbx_description
1 polymer ?
#
loop_
_entity_poly.entity_id
_entity_poly.type
_entity_poly.pdbx_seq_one_letter_code
_entity_poly.pdbx_strand_id
1 'polypeptide(L)'
;TAVMVGTGVGASQGVLIKGGQSLQRAHKVNCIVFDKTGTLTMGKPVVVKTKLLKNMVLREFYELVAATEVNSEHPLAKAIVEYAKKFRDDEENPSWPEGRDFVSITGNGVKATVKGREIMVGNKNLMTNHGVIIPVDAEELLAEAEEMAQTGILVSINGELSGVLSVSDPLKPSAREAISILKSMNIKSIMVTGDNWGTANSIAREVGIDSVIAEAKPEQKAEKVKELQAAGHVVAMVGDGINDSPALVAADVGMAIGAGTDIAIEAADIVLMKSNLEDVITAIDLSRKTFSR
;
A
#
# COMPACT_ATOMS: atom_id res chain seq x y z
N THR A 1 9.84 -12.85 -34.44
CA THR A 1 8.51 -13.53 -34.48
C THR A 1 8.07 -14.03 -33.12
N ALA A 2 8.91 -14.76 -32.36
CA ALA A 2 8.57 -15.27 -31.02
C ALA A 2 8.11 -14.18 -30.03
N VAL A 3 8.80 -13.04 -29.99
CA VAL A 3 8.43 -11.89 -29.11
C VAL A 3 7.05 -11.32 -29.45
N MET A 4 6.74 -11.12 -30.73
CA MET A 4 5.45 -10.56 -31.17
C MET A 4 4.28 -11.50 -30.84
N VAL A 5 4.49 -12.81 -30.98
CA VAL A 5 3.51 -13.83 -30.57
C VAL A 5 3.39 -13.85 -29.05
N GLY A 6 4.50 -13.81 -28.32
CA GLY A 6 4.53 -13.77 -26.85
C GLY A 6 3.75 -12.59 -26.29
N THR A 7 3.98 -11.37 -26.80
CA THR A 7 3.22 -10.18 -26.38
C THR A 7 1.73 -10.29 -26.72
N GLY A 8 1.37 -10.88 -27.86
CA GLY A 8 -0.03 -11.10 -28.25
C GLY A 8 -0.74 -12.13 -27.37
N VAL A 9 -0.07 -13.23 -27.01
CA VAL A 9 -0.59 -14.24 -26.08
C VAL A 9 -0.75 -13.63 -24.69
N GLY A 10 0.23 -12.86 -24.22
CA GLY A 10 0.12 -12.13 -22.95
C GLY A 10 -1.11 -11.24 -22.91
N ALA A 11 -1.32 -10.42 -23.95
CA ALA A 11 -2.48 -9.54 -24.03
C ALA A 11 -3.81 -10.31 -23.97
N SER A 12 -3.90 -11.46 -24.65
CA SER A 12 -5.09 -12.33 -24.60
C SER A 12 -5.37 -12.94 -23.21
N GLN A 13 -4.35 -13.01 -22.35
CA GLN A 13 -4.46 -13.52 -20.98
C GLN A 13 -4.66 -12.40 -19.95
N GLY A 14 -4.57 -11.13 -20.37
CA GLY A 14 -4.69 -9.96 -19.50
C GLY A 14 -3.35 -9.37 -19.05
N VAL A 15 -2.24 -9.77 -19.67
CA VAL A 15 -0.89 -9.28 -19.37
C VAL A 15 -0.38 -8.45 -20.55
N LEU A 16 -0.44 -7.13 -20.44
CA LEU A 16 0.04 -6.22 -21.47
C LEU A 16 1.55 -5.97 -21.28
N ILE A 17 2.36 -6.45 -22.20
CA ILE A 17 3.82 -6.35 -22.13
C ILE A 17 4.32 -5.27 -23.09
N LYS A 18 4.99 -4.25 -22.57
CA LYS A 18 5.51 -3.13 -23.37
C LYS A 18 6.86 -3.48 -23.98
N GLY A 19 6.83 -3.89 -25.24
CA GLY A 19 8.04 -4.13 -26.01
C GLY A 19 8.74 -5.45 -25.66
N GLY A 20 9.73 -5.80 -26.49
CA GLY A 20 10.41 -7.08 -26.40
C GLY A 20 11.44 -7.20 -25.29
N GLN A 21 12.03 -6.08 -24.85
CA GLN A 21 13.05 -6.07 -23.81
C GLN A 21 12.48 -6.47 -22.45
N SER A 22 11.29 -5.96 -22.11
CA SER A 22 10.59 -6.30 -20.86
C SER A 22 10.23 -7.79 -20.81
N LEU A 23 9.77 -8.36 -21.93
CA LEU A 23 9.58 -9.80 -22.05
C LEU A 23 10.90 -10.56 -21.84
N GLN A 24 12.02 -10.10 -22.40
CA GLN A 24 13.32 -10.77 -22.25
C GLN A 24 13.88 -10.69 -20.83
N ARG A 25 13.69 -9.57 -20.14
CA ARG A 25 14.15 -9.40 -18.75
C ARG A 25 13.31 -10.22 -17.78
N ALA A 26 11.99 -10.28 -17.99
CA ALA A 26 11.08 -11.07 -17.16
C ALA A 26 11.49 -12.55 -17.05
N HIS A 27 12.14 -13.10 -18.09
CA HIS A 27 12.63 -14.47 -18.12
C HIS A 27 13.69 -14.73 -17.04
N LYS A 28 14.53 -13.71 -16.79
CA LYS A 28 15.68 -13.79 -15.88
C LYS A 28 15.34 -13.39 -14.44
N VAL A 29 14.12 -12.91 -14.18
CA VAL A 29 13.68 -12.47 -12.86
C VAL A 29 13.84 -13.61 -11.85
N ASN A 30 14.56 -13.32 -10.77
CA ASN A 30 14.81 -14.24 -9.66
C ASN A 30 14.43 -13.64 -8.29
N CYS A 31 14.07 -12.36 -8.25
CA CYS A 31 13.57 -11.68 -7.07
C CYS A 31 12.39 -10.78 -7.45
N ILE A 32 11.30 -10.85 -6.69
CA ILE A 32 10.15 -9.96 -6.83
C ILE A 32 9.96 -9.18 -5.54
N VAL A 33 9.86 -7.87 -5.68
CA VAL A 33 9.48 -6.94 -4.63
C VAL A 33 8.01 -6.60 -4.81
N PHE A 34 7.19 -6.92 -3.82
CA PHE A 34 5.76 -6.61 -3.79
C PHE A 34 5.51 -5.38 -2.93
N ASP A 35 4.80 -4.40 -3.48
CA ASP A 35 4.07 -3.47 -2.64
C ASP A 35 2.96 -4.19 -1.88
N LYS A 36 2.57 -3.67 -0.72
CA LYS A 36 1.49 -4.26 0.08
C LYS A 36 0.11 -3.78 -0.41
N THR A 37 -0.13 -2.47 -0.37
CA THR A 37 -1.46 -1.88 -0.55
C THR A 37 -1.90 -1.99 -2.02
N GLY A 38 -3.08 -2.52 -2.28
CA GLY A 38 -3.61 -2.69 -3.66
C GLY A 38 -2.99 -3.83 -4.46
N THR A 39 -1.85 -4.35 -3.99
CA THR A 39 -1.10 -5.43 -4.65
C THR A 39 -1.34 -6.76 -3.99
N LEU A 40 -0.83 -6.94 -2.76
CA LEU A 40 -1.12 -8.12 -1.92
C LEU A 40 -2.50 -8.03 -1.28
N THR A 41 -2.96 -6.81 -1.01
CA THR A 41 -4.27 -6.51 -0.45
C THR A 41 -5.26 -6.05 -1.52
N MET A 42 -6.54 -6.01 -1.16
CA MET A 42 -7.61 -5.56 -2.04
C MET A 42 -7.51 -4.08 -2.43
N GLY A 43 -6.71 -3.28 -1.72
CA GLY A 43 -6.54 -1.84 -1.96
C GLY A 43 -7.77 -1.03 -1.58
N LYS A 44 -8.65 -1.62 -0.75
CA LYS A 44 -9.88 -1.01 -0.26
C LYS A 44 -9.86 -1.05 1.26
N PRO A 45 -9.00 -0.24 1.90
CA PRO A 45 -8.94 -0.17 3.34
C PRO A 45 -10.30 0.23 3.92
N VAL A 46 -10.62 -0.31 5.09
CA VAL A 46 -11.83 0.01 5.83
C VAL A 46 -11.51 0.18 7.31
N VAL A 47 -12.06 1.20 7.94
CA VAL A 47 -11.97 1.35 9.40
C VAL A 47 -12.79 0.24 10.05
N VAL A 48 -12.16 -0.55 10.90
CA VAL A 48 -12.77 -1.70 11.58
C VAL A 48 -13.00 -1.45 13.07
N LYS A 49 -12.17 -0.60 13.70
CA LYS A 49 -12.26 -0.29 15.12
C LYS A 49 -11.86 1.16 15.38
N THR A 50 -12.55 1.77 16.34
CA THR A 50 -12.29 3.14 16.79
C THR A 50 -12.35 3.18 18.29
N LYS A 51 -11.30 3.70 18.91
CA LYS A 51 -11.23 3.89 20.35
C LYS A 51 -10.90 5.34 20.64
N LEU A 52 -11.81 6.02 21.33
CA LEU A 52 -11.58 7.36 21.85
C LEU A 52 -10.88 7.25 23.20
N LEU A 53 -9.86 8.09 23.41
CA LEU A 53 -9.10 8.17 24.66
C LEU A 53 -9.55 9.34 25.54
N LYS A 54 -10.36 10.24 24.98
CA LYS A 54 -10.96 11.38 25.65
C LYS A 54 -12.48 11.27 25.58
N ASN A 55 -13.15 11.95 26.50
CA ASN A 55 -14.61 12.01 26.53
C ASN A 55 -15.11 12.94 25.42
N MET A 56 -15.21 12.42 24.20
CA MET A 56 -15.62 13.12 23.00
C MET A 56 -16.73 12.34 22.31
N VAL A 57 -17.66 13.06 21.68
CA VAL A 57 -18.71 12.42 20.88
C VAL A 57 -18.08 11.91 19.59
N LEU A 58 -18.32 10.64 19.25
CA LEU A 58 -17.75 9.99 18.07
C LEU A 58 -18.04 10.76 16.76
N ARG A 59 -19.23 11.36 16.65
CA ARG A 59 -19.62 12.23 15.54
C ARG A 59 -18.73 13.49 15.42
N GLU A 60 -18.41 14.14 16.52
CA GLU A 60 -17.54 15.33 16.53
C GLU A 60 -16.10 14.93 16.18
N PHE A 61 -15.63 13.80 16.72
CA PHE A 61 -14.32 13.24 16.39
C PHE A 61 -14.18 13.00 14.88
N TYR A 62 -15.14 12.27 14.29
CA TYR A 62 -15.10 11.97 12.86
C TYR A 62 -15.26 13.19 11.96
N GLU A 63 -16.02 14.20 12.40
CA GLU A 63 -16.12 15.47 11.68
C GLU A 63 -14.75 16.16 11.55
N LEU A 64 -13.94 16.18 12.62
CA LEU A 64 -12.61 16.79 12.60
C LEU A 64 -11.61 15.95 11.80
N VAL A 65 -11.64 14.63 12.00
CA VAL A 65 -10.73 13.71 11.31
C VAL A 65 -10.98 13.71 9.80
N ALA A 66 -12.25 13.61 9.37
CA ALA A 66 -12.58 13.61 7.95
C ALA A 66 -12.29 14.96 7.28
N ALA A 67 -12.52 16.09 7.96
CA ALA A 67 -12.12 17.40 7.48
C ALA A 67 -10.59 17.55 7.28
N THR A 68 -9.80 16.82 8.07
CA THR A 68 -8.34 16.80 7.94
C THR A 68 -7.92 15.89 6.77
N GLU A 69 -8.55 14.73 6.63
CA GLU A 69 -8.19 13.69 5.66
C GLU A 69 -8.79 13.90 4.25
N VAL A 70 -9.82 14.75 4.09
CA VAL A 70 -10.47 14.97 2.77
C VAL A 70 -9.51 15.52 1.71
N ASN A 71 -8.44 16.22 2.12
CA ASN A 71 -7.42 16.77 1.22
C ASN A 71 -6.29 15.77 0.91
N SER A 72 -6.35 14.56 1.48
CA SER A 72 -5.33 13.52 1.31
C SER A 72 -5.76 12.51 0.25
N GLU A 73 -4.87 12.25 -0.71
CA GLU A 73 -5.10 11.26 -1.76
C GLU A 73 -4.86 9.81 -1.30
N HIS A 74 -4.39 9.62 -0.06
CA HIS A 74 -4.00 8.33 0.46
C HIS A 74 -5.20 7.38 0.59
N PRO A 75 -5.11 6.09 0.21
CA PRO A 75 -6.22 5.14 0.35
C PRO A 75 -6.77 5.04 1.78
N LEU A 76 -5.90 5.07 2.79
CA LEU A 76 -6.31 5.10 4.21
C LEU A 76 -7.14 6.36 4.55
N ALA A 77 -6.77 7.52 4.02
CA ALA A 77 -7.51 8.76 4.23
C ALA A 77 -8.92 8.66 3.65
N LYS A 78 -9.03 8.17 2.41
CA LYS A 78 -10.31 7.90 1.75
C LYS A 78 -11.17 6.93 2.57
N ALA A 79 -10.58 5.87 3.12
CA ALA A 79 -11.28 4.92 3.99
C ALA A 79 -11.82 5.56 5.27
N ILE A 80 -11.04 6.45 5.90
CA ILE A 80 -11.45 7.19 7.09
C ILE A 80 -12.59 8.16 6.77
N VAL A 81 -12.48 8.91 5.68
CA VAL A 81 -13.51 9.85 5.21
C VAL A 81 -14.81 9.10 4.90
N GLU A 82 -14.75 7.99 4.17
CA GLU A 82 -15.93 7.15 3.89
C GLU A 82 -16.54 6.56 5.16
N TYR A 83 -15.73 6.13 6.12
CA TYR A 83 -16.23 5.63 7.40
C TYR A 83 -16.89 6.75 8.23
N ALA A 84 -16.34 7.97 8.18
CA ALA A 84 -16.88 9.13 8.88
C ALA A 84 -18.28 9.52 8.40
N LYS A 85 -18.60 9.30 7.10
CA LYS A 85 -19.94 9.57 6.55
C LYS A 85 -21.05 8.82 7.29
N LYS A 86 -20.76 7.64 7.85
CA LYS A 86 -21.74 6.84 8.63
C LYS A 86 -22.24 7.53 9.91
N PHE A 87 -21.55 8.56 10.39
CA PHE A 87 -21.89 9.30 11.61
C PHE A 87 -22.53 10.66 11.33
N ARG A 88 -22.83 10.96 10.07
CA ARG A 88 -23.67 12.08 9.65
C ARG A 88 -25.02 11.51 9.24
N ASP A 89 -26.10 12.01 9.84
CA ASP A 89 -27.46 11.71 9.41
C ASP A 89 -27.75 12.44 8.08
N ASP A 90 -28.32 11.73 7.11
CA ASP A 90 -29.09 12.23 5.96
C ASP A 90 -28.45 13.11 4.86
N GLU A 91 -27.14 13.02 4.61
CA GLU A 91 -26.56 13.57 3.38
C GLU A 91 -25.72 12.51 2.64
N GLU A 92 -26.09 12.20 1.38
CA GLU A 92 -25.28 11.34 0.50
C GLU A 92 -23.87 11.90 0.29
N ASN A 93 -23.67 13.20 0.49
CA ASN A 93 -22.38 13.87 0.37
C ASN A 93 -22.19 14.95 1.45
N PRO A 94 -21.82 14.57 2.69
CA PRO A 94 -21.73 15.51 3.79
C PRO A 94 -20.62 16.52 3.54
N SER A 95 -20.92 17.80 3.77
CA SER A 95 -19.89 18.84 3.75
C SER A 95 -19.02 18.75 5.02
N TRP A 96 -17.71 18.67 4.81
CA TRP A 96 -16.72 18.71 5.90
C TRP A 96 -16.35 20.17 6.19
N PRO A 97 -16.12 20.53 7.46
CA PRO A 97 -15.53 21.82 7.79
C PRO A 97 -14.23 22.06 7.00
N GLU A 98 -13.97 23.30 6.63
CA GLU A 98 -12.73 23.67 5.94
C GLU A 98 -11.52 23.41 6.85
N GLY A 99 -10.57 22.61 6.36
CA GLY A 99 -9.25 22.45 6.96
C GLY A 99 -8.28 23.50 6.42
N ARG A 100 -7.69 24.29 7.31
CA ARG A 100 -6.64 25.27 6.98
C ARG A 100 -5.26 24.70 7.24
N ASP A 101 -4.24 25.28 6.61
CA ASP A 101 -2.84 24.91 6.82
C ASP A 101 -2.58 23.41 6.67
N PHE A 102 -3.21 22.78 5.67
CA PHE A 102 -3.05 21.36 5.42
C PHE A 102 -1.61 21.05 5.02
N VAL A 103 -1.00 20.11 5.74
CA VAL A 103 0.35 19.59 5.47
C VAL A 103 0.28 18.08 5.41
N SER A 104 0.66 17.52 4.26
CA SER A 104 0.90 16.09 4.11
C SER A 104 2.37 15.79 4.39
N ILE A 105 2.62 14.91 5.36
CA ILE A 105 3.97 14.52 5.79
C ILE A 105 4.19 13.08 5.33
N THR A 106 4.87 12.93 4.20
CA THR A 106 5.13 11.64 3.54
C THR A 106 5.66 10.58 4.51
N GLY A 107 4.96 9.45 4.58
CA GLY A 107 5.30 8.32 5.45
C GLY A 107 4.91 8.46 6.92
N ASN A 108 4.34 9.60 7.33
CA ASN A 108 3.96 9.85 8.72
C ASN A 108 2.46 10.11 8.89
N GLY A 109 1.83 10.86 7.99
CA GLY A 109 0.41 11.21 8.04
C GLY A 109 0.14 12.64 7.60
N VAL A 110 -0.95 13.22 8.11
CA VAL A 110 -1.40 14.57 7.75
C VAL A 110 -1.66 15.44 8.97
N LYS A 111 -1.56 16.75 8.78
CA LYS A 111 -1.92 17.77 9.77
C LYS A 111 -2.75 18.87 9.13
N ALA A 112 -3.76 19.36 9.84
CA ALA A 112 -4.52 20.56 9.45
C ALA A 112 -5.13 21.25 10.68
N THR A 113 -5.57 22.49 10.49
CA THR A 113 -6.36 23.23 11.48
C THR A 113 -7.82 23.22 11.09
N VAL A 114 -8.68 22.60 11.91
CA VAL A 114 -10.12 22.48 11.66
C VAL A 114 -10.89 23.10 12.83
N LYS A 115 -11.81 24.03 12.54
CA LYS A 115 -12.57 24.77 13.58
C LYS A 115 -11.66 25.41 14.66
N GLY A 116 -10.48 25.87 14.27
CA GLY A 116 -9.48 26.46 15.18
C GLY A 116 -8.74 25.46 16.08
N ARG A 117 -8.88 24.15 15.83
CA ARG A 117 -8.15 23.09 16.53
C ARG A 117 -7.11 22.47 15.60
N GLU A 118 -5.90 22.26 16.10
CA GLU A 118 -4.86 21.55 15.35
C GLU A 118 -5.14 20.05 15.41
N ILE A 119 -5.31 19.41 14.26
CA ILE A 119 -5.60 17.99 14.12
C ILE A 119 -4.42 17.33 13.42
N MET A 120 -3.91 16.23 13.97
CA MET A 120 -2.94 15.36 13.31
C MET A 120 -3.49 13.96 13.24
N VAL A 121 -3.35 13.32 12.07
CA VAL A 121 -3.78 11.95 11.80
C VAL A 121 -2.61 11.21 11.18
N GLY A 122 -2.12 10.14 11.83
CA GLY A 122 -0.93 9.45 11.35
C GLY A 122 -0.36 8.39 12.27
N ASN A 123 0.91 8.04 12.07
CA ASN A 123 1.61 7.01 12.83
C ASN A 123 2.30 7.55 14.10
N LYS A 124 2.98 6.67 14.84
CA LYS A 124 3.75 6.99 16.05
C LYS A 124 4.83 8.05 15.81
N ASN A 125 5.48 8.05 14.64
CA ASN A 125 6.51 9.01 14.28
C ASN A 125 5.94 10.43 14.15
N LEU A 126 4.74 10.59 13.57
CA LEU A 126 4.07 11.89 13.50
C LEU A 126 3.83 12.48 14.90
N MET A 127 3.28 11.66 15.79
CA MET A 127 2.90 12.05 17.15
C MET A 127 4.13 12.45 17.98
N THR A 128 5.14 11.59 18.02
CA THR A 128 6.37 11.81 18.79
C THR A 128 7.16 13.02 18.29
N ASN A 129 7.26 13.23 16.98
CA ASN A 129 7.93 14.40 16.40
C ASN A 129 7.26 15.73 16.75
N HIS A 130 5.96 15.72 17.06
CA HIS A 130 5.21 16.91 17.48
C HIS A 130 4.97 16.96 19.01
N GLY A 131 5.68 16.13 19.78
CA GLY A 131 5.60 16.14 21.24
C GLY A 131 4.30 15.60 21.83
N VAL A 132 3.50 14.87 21.05
CA VAL A 132 2.26 14.24 21.52
C VAL A 132 2.61 13.00 22.35
N ILE A 133 2.14 12.96 23.59
CA ILE A 133 2.34 11.82 24.49
C ILE A 133 1.38 10.69 24.08
N ILE A 134 1.93 9.50 23.86
CA ILE A 134 1.17 8.29 23.57
C ILE A 134 1.04 7.49 24.89
N PRO A 135 -0.16 7.41 25.50
CA PRO A 135 -0.39 6.65 26.72
C PRO A 135 -0.28 5.14 26.47
N VAL A 136 -0.04 4.37 27.53
CA VAL A 136 0.10 2.90 27.47
C VAL A 136 -1.12 2.25 26.82
N ASP A 137 -2.33 2.66 27.21
CA ASP A 137 -3.58 2.17 26.62
C ASP A 137 -3.62 2.33 25.08
N ALA A 138 -3.02 3.40 24.54
CA ALA A 138 -2.94 3.59 23.09
C ALA A 138 -1.91 2.68 22.44
N GLU A 139 -0.77 2.42 23.12
CA GLU A 139 0.23 1.46 22.64
C GLU A 139 -0.34 0.03 22.61
N GLU A 140 -1.11 -0.37 23.61
CA GLU A 140 -1.79 -1.67 23.64
C GLU A 140 -2.77 -1.82 22.47
N LEU A 141 -3.56 -0.79 22.17
CA LEU A 141 -4.49 -0.80 21.03
C LEU A 141 -3.78 -0.89 19.68
N LEU A 142 -2.61 -0.26 19.54
CA LEU A 142 -1.78 -0.39 18.34
C LEU A 142 -1.25 -1.82 18.21
N ALA A 143 -0.75 -2.40 19.30
CA ALA A 143 -0.27 -3.78 19.32
C ALA A 143 -1.38 -4.78 18.96
N GLU A 144 -2.58 -4.63 19.52
CA GLU A 144 -3.75 -5.45 19.16
C GLU A 144 -4.08 -5.35 17.67
N ALA A 145 -4.05 -4.13 17.11
CA ALA A 145 -4.31 -3.93 15.68
C ALA A 145 -3.25 -4.61 14.82
N GLU A 146 -1.98 -4.50 15.19
CA GLU A 146 -0.85 -5.13 14.49
C GLU A 146 -0.95 -6.67 14.48
N GLU A 147 -1.31 -7.27 15.62
CA GLU A 147 -1.55 -8.72 15.73
C GLU A 147 -2.64 -9.18 14.77
N MET A 148 -3.68 -8.36 14.58
CA MET A 148 -4.78 -8.61 13.64
C MET A 148 -4.46 -8.22 12.19
N ALA A 149 -3.21 -7.91 11.86
CA ALA A 149 -2.80 -7.43 10.54
C ALA A 149 -3.53 -6.14 10.08
N GLN A 150 -3.90 -5.29 11.04
CA GLN A 150 -4.55 -4.00 10.81
C GLN A 150 -3.54 -2.87 10.99
N THR A 151 -3.73 -1.77 10.27
CA THR A 151 -2.94 -0.56 10.39
C THR A 151 -3.54 0.32 11.49
N GLY A 152 -2.77 0.56 12.56
CA GLY A 152 -3.12 1.49 13.62
C GLY A 152 -2.81 2.94 13.25
N ILE A 153 -3.80 3.82 13.37
CA ILE A 153 -3.69 5.26 13.06
C ILE A 153 -4.05 6.04 14.33
N LEU A 154 -3.16 6.94 14.72
CA LEU A 154 -3.29 7.81 15.86
C LEU A 154 -3.91 9.15 15.43
N VAL A 155 -4.79 9.68 16.26
CA VAL A 155 -5.40 11.00 16.06
C VAL A 155 -5.15 11.86 17.29
N SER A 156 -4.51 13.01 17.09
CA SER A 156 -4.35 14.03 18.13
C SER A 156 -5.12 15.30 17.81
N ILE A 157 -5.63 15.95 18.85
CA ILE A 157 -6.33 17.24 18.78
C ILE A 157 -5.63 18.18 19.77
N ASN A 158 -5.17 19.34 19.30
CA ASN A 158 -4.45 20.35 20.08
C ASN A 158 -3.26 19.79 20.87
N GLY A 159 -2.47 18.92 20.24
CA GLY A 159 -1.28 18.32 20.85
C GLY A 159 -1.56 17.17 21.83
N GLU A 160 -2.83 16.77 22.03
CA GLU A 160 -3.21 15.64 22.87
C GLU A 160 -3.80 14.48 22.06
N LEU A 161 -3.36 13.26 22.36
CA LEU A 161 -3.91 12.08 21.71
C LEU A 161 -5.39 11.89 22.09
N SER A 162 -6.27 11.87 21.09
CA SER A 162 -7.72 11.86 21.25
C SER A 162 -8.36 10.54 20.85
N GLY A 163 -7.74 9.79 19.94
CA GLY A 163 -8.23 8.47 19.56
C GLY A 163 -7.23 7.64 18.76
N VAL A 164 -7.56 6.35 18.66
CA VAL A 164 -6.87 5.34 17.85
C VAL A 164 -7.88 4.72 16.90
N LEU A 165 -7.53 4.65 15.62
CA LEU A 165 -8.28 4.00 14.56
C LEU A 165 -7.51 2.75 14.12
N SER A 166 -8.23 1.66 13.89
CA SER A 166 -7.69 0.47 13.25
C SER A 166 -8.31 0.34 11.88
N VAL A 167 -7.46 0.28 10.85
CA VAL A 167 -7.86 0.15 9.46
C VAL A 167 -7.38 -1.19 8.93
N SER A 168 -8.29 -1.95 8.34
CA SER A 168 -7.98 -3.25 7.73
C SER A 168 -8.01 -3.10 6.22
N ASP A 169 -6.99 -3.61 5.55
CA ASP A 169 -7.00 -3.82 4.10
C ASP A 169 -6.82 -5.32 3.83
N PRO A 170 -7.90 -6.06 3.57
CA PRO A 170 -7.86 -7.51 3.52
C PRO A 170 -6.96 -8.00 2.39
N LEU A 171 -6.28 -9.12 2.61
CA LEU A 171 -5.47 -9.77 1.59
C LEU A 171 -6.32 -10.29 0.44
N LYS A 172 -5.75 -10.31 -0.77
CA LYS A 172 -6.37 -10.99 -1.90
C LYS A 172 -6.43 -12.49 -1.61
N PRO A 173 -7.54 -13.18 -1.89
CA PRO A 173 -7.66 -14.61 -1.65
C PRO A 173 -6.56 -15.45 -2.31
N SER A 174 -6.09 -15.02 -3.49
CA SER A 174 -5.02 -15.69 -4.23
C SER A 174 -3.61 -15.31 -3.81
N ALA A 175 -3.42 -14.37 -2.85
CA ALA A 175 -2.09 -13.89 -2.48
C ALA A 175 -1.19 -15.00 -1.94
N ARG A 176 -1.67 -15.80 -0.99
CA ARG A 176 -0.91 -16.91 -0.41
C ARG A 176 -0.52 -17.95 -1.48
N GLU A 177 -1.47 -18.32 -2.34
CA GLU A 177 -1.23 -19.30 -3.39
C GLU A 177 -0.22 -18.78 -4.41
N ALA A 178 -0.34 -17.51 -4.82
CA ALA A 178 0.58 -16.90 -5.76
C ALA A 178 2.02 -16.86 -5.23
N ILE A 179 2.22 -16.46 -3.97
CA ILE A 179 3.55 -16.47 -3.33
C ILE A 179 4.12 -17.90 -3.25
N SER A 180 3.29 -18.89 -2.93
CA SER A 180 3.69 -20.29 -2.91
C SER A 180 4.17 -20.80 -4.28
N ILE A 181 3.45 -20.45 -5.36
CA ILE A 181 3.85 -20.81 -6.73
C ILE A 181 5.17 -20.12 -7.10
N LEU A 182 5.33 -18.83 -6.80
CA LEU A 182 6.58 -18.11 -7.05
C LEU A 182 7.78 -18.74 -6.32
N LYS A 183 7.57 -19.18 -5.07
CA LYS A 183 8.58 -19.92 -4.30
C LYS A 183 8.94 -21.23 -4.99
N SER A 184 7.97 -21.98 -5.51
CA SER A 184 8.21 -23.22 -6.30
C SER A 184 8.96 -22.96 -7.61
N MET A 185 8.86 -21.75 -8.16
CA MET A 185 9.59 -21.29 -9.35
C MET A 185 11.02 -20.81 -9.04
N ASN A 186 11.49 -21.00 -7.79
CA ASN A 186 12.76 -20.49 -7.25
C ASN A 186 12.90 -18.96 -7.35
N ILE A 187 11.80 -18.23 -7.18
CA ILE A 187 11.79 -16.77 -7.17
C ILE A 187 11.67 -16.30 -5.73
N LYS A 188 12.58 -15.43 -5.30
CA LYS A 188 12.53 -14.82 -3.97
C LYS A 188 11.44 -13.74 -3.93
N SER A 189 10.54 -13.80 -2.96
CA SER A 189 9.53 -12.76 -2.74
C SER A 189 9.92 -11.89 -1.55
N ILE A 190 9.83 -10.57 -1.71
CA ILE A 190 10.09 -9.56 -0.68
C ILE A 190 8.89 -8.63 -0.65
N MET A 191 8.40 -8.28 0.54
CA MET A 191 7.34 -7.27 0.70
C MET A 191 7.94 -5.94 1.16
N VAL A 192 7.50 -4.84 0.55
CA VAL A 192 7.85 -3.48 0.95
C VAL A 192 6.56 -2.69 1.20
N THR A 193 6.47 -2.02 2.34
CA THR A 193 5.29 -1.26 2.73
C THR A 193 5.64 -0.03 3.56
N GLY A 194 4.78 0.98 3.52
CA GLY A 194 4.83 2.13 4.42
C GLY A 194 4.19 1.87 5.79
N ASP A 195 3.50 0.75 5.95
CA ASP A 195 2.90 0.33 7.23
C ASP A 195 3.98 0.01 8.27
N ASN A 196 3.58 -0.04 9.54
CA ASN A 196 4.47 -0.41 10.64
C ASN A 196 4.98 -1.86 10.52
N TRP A 197 6.02 -2.17 11.30
CA TRP A 197 6.63 -3.50 11.34
C TRP A 197 5.68 -4.60 11.80
N GLY A 198 4.79 -4.34 12.76
CA GLY A 198 3.87 -5.35 13.28
C GLY A 198 2.89 -5.86 12.22
N THR A 199 2.16 -4.94 11.59
CA THR A 199 1.23 -5.21 10.49
C THR A 199 1.95 -5.88 9.32
N ALA A 200 3.11 -5.35 8.92
CA ALA A 200 3.88 -5.90 7.81
C ALA A 200 4.35 -7.33 8.08
N ASN A 201 4.85 -7.62 9.28
CA ASN A 201 5.26 -8.97 9.65
C ASN A 201 4.07 -9.94 9.75
N SER A 202 2.92 -9.47 10.26
CA SER A 202 1.70 -10.28 10.34
C SER A 202 1.22 -10.69 8.94
N ILE A 203 1.12 -9.73 8.02
CA ILE A 203 0.75 -9.98 6.62
C ILE A 203 1.75 -10.92 5.95
N ALA A 204 3.06 -10.67 6.11
CA ALA A 204 4.08 -11.51 5.50
C ALA A 204 4.01 -12.96 5.96
N ARG A 205 3.77 -13.20 7.25
CA ARG A 205 3.53 -14.55 7.80
C ARG A 205 2.29 -15.18 7.21
N GLU A 206 1.22 -14.40 7.03
CA GLU A 206 -0.02 -14.91 6.47
C GLU A 206 0.12 -15.32 5.00
N VAL A 207 0.86 -14.57 4.17
CA VAL A 207 1.08 -14.91 2.75
C VAL A 207 2.29 -15.81 2.50
N GLY A 208 3.19 -15.98 3.48
CA GLY A 208 4.39 -16.81 3.37
C GLY A 208 5.61 -16.10 2.75
N ILE A 209 5.76 -14.79 2.97
CA ILE A 209 6.90 -13.99 2.54
C ILE A 209 7.97 -13.96 3.65
N ASP A 210 9.20 -14.33 3.30
CA ASP A 210 10.31 -14.47 4.25
C ASP A 210 11.07 -13.15 4.53
N SER A 211 10.90 -12.12 3.69
CA SER A 211 11.64 -10.86 3.78
C SER A 211 10.71 -9.66 3.66
N VAL A 212 10.74 -8.77 4.66
CA VAL A 212 9.83 -7.64 4.80
C VAL A 212 10.62 -6.36 5.05
N ILE A 213 10.15 -5.27 4.48
CA ILE A 213 10.60 -3.92 4.78
C ILE A 213 9.36 -3.09 5.06
N ALA A 214 9.25 -2.64 6.31
CA ALA A 214 8.17 -1.82 6.79
C ALA A 214 8.63 -0.36 6.96
N GLU A 215 7.67 0.55 7.12
CA GLU A 215 7.87 1.99 7.32
C GLU A 215 8.71 2.64 6.20
N ALA A 216 8.66 2.05 5.00
CA ALA A 216 9.45 2.50 3.86
C ALA A 216 8.78 3.70 3.18
N LYS A 217 9.55 4.78 3.03
CA LYS A 217 9.19 5.92 2.18
C LYS A 217 9.29 5.55 0.69
N PRO A 218 8.60 6.25 -0.22
CA PRO A 218 8.67 5.99 -1.66
C PRO A 218 10.11 5.92 -2.21
N GLU A 219 11.00 6.80 -1.76
CA GLU A 219 12.41 6.83 -2.18
C GLU A 219 13.17 5.57 -1.75
N GLN A 220 12.90 5.11 -0.53
CA GLN A 220 13.53 3.91 0.03
C GLN A 220 13.10 2.64 -0.69
N LYS A 221 11.89 2.61 -1.27
CA LYS A 221 11.45 1.48 -2.12
C LYS A 221 12.35 1.34 -3.35
N ALA A 222 12.63 2.45 -4.01
CA ALA A 222 13.49 2.47 -5.20
C ALA A 222 14.96 2.18 -4.85
N GLU A 223 15.46 2.68 -3.72
CA GLU A 223 16.79 2.34 -3.20
C GLU A 223 16.91 0.83 -2.96
N LYS A 224 15.88 0.21 -2.37
CA LYS A 224 15.93 -1.22 -2.11
C LYS A 224 16.03 -2.06 -3.37
N VAL A 225 15.28 -1.68 -4.41
CA VAL A 225 15.36 -2.33 -5.72
C VAL A 225 16.81 -2.28 -6.24
N LYS A 226 17.47 -1.12 -6.14
CA LYS A 226 18.89 -0.95 -6.53
C LYS A 226 19.84 -1.78 -5.69
N GLU A 227 19.63 -1.88 -4.38
CA GLU A 227 20.44 -2.75 -3.51
C GLU A 227 20.35 -4.23 -3.92
N LEU A 228 19.15 -4.71 -4.21
CA LEU A 228 18.92 -6.09 -4.65
C LEU A 228 19.55 -6.35 -6.02
N GLN A 229 19.45 -5.38 -6.94
CA GLN A 229 20.14 -5.42 -8.23
C GLN A 229 21.66 -5.47 -8.07
N ALA A 230 22.23 -4.65 -7.17
CA ALA A 230 23.66 -4.65 -6.86
C ALA A 230 24.12 -5.96 -6.22
N ALA A 231 23.24 -6.66 -5.50
CA ALA A 231 23.49 -8.00 -4.97
C ALA A 231 23.40 -9.11 -6.05
N GLY A 232 23.18 -8.77 -7.31
CA GLY A 232 23.14 -9.69 -8.45
C GLY A 232 21.76 -10.30 -8.74
N HIS A 233 20.70 -9.80 -8.09
CA HIS A 233 19.34 -10.21 -8.42
C HIS A 233 18.83 -9.48 -9.68
N VAL A 234 18.00 -10.17 -10.45
CA VAL A 234 17.17 -9.52 -11.48
C VAL A 234 15.81 -9.29 -10.84
N VAL A 235 15.49 -8.02 -10.61
CA VAL A 235 14.43 -7.60 -9.71
C VAL A 235 13.22 -7.16 -10.52
N ALA A 236 12.07 -7.79 -10.26
CA ALA A 236 10.78 -7.24 -10.66
C ALA A 236 10.15 -6.50 -9.48
N MET A 237 9.59 -5.32 -9.73
CA MET A 237 8.75 -4.60 -8.76
C MET A 237 7.30 -4.78 -9.17
N VAL A 238 6.43 -5.16 -8.24
CA VAL A 238 4.99 -5.28 -8.46
C VAL A 238 4.28 -4.29 -7.54
N GLY A 239 3.47 -3.42 -8.12
CA GLY A 239 2.70 -2.45 -7.33
C GLY A 239 1.55 -1.82 -8.12
N ASP A 240 0.76 -0.95 -7.48
CA ASP A 240 -0.42 -0.31 -8.09
C ASP A 240 -0.06 0.95 -8.90
N GLY A 241 1.20 1.39 -8.82
CA GLY A 241 1.80 2.51 -9.52
C GLY A 241 1.44 3.90 -9.00
N ILE A 242 0.75 4.02 -7.86
CA ILE A 242 0.41 5.31 -7.26
C ILE A 242 1.56 5.83 -6.38
N ASN A 243 2.09 4.99 -5.50
CA ASN A 243 3.14 5.38 -4.52
C ASN A 243 4.49 4.73 -4.79
N ASP A 244 4.55 3.87 -5.79
CA ASP A 244 5.63 2.95 -6.11
C ASP A 244 6.15 3.15 -7.53
N SER A 245 5.64 4.14 -8.27
CA SER A 245 6.11 4.50 -9.62
C SER A 245 7.64 4.66 -9.69
N PRO A 246 8.32 5.33 -8.72
CA PRO A 246 9.78 5.40 -8.71
C PRO A 246 10.46 4.04 -8.60
N ALA A 247 9.87 3.09 -7.85
CA ALA A 247 10.39 1.74 -7.68
C ALA A 247 10.09 0.86 -8.91
N LEU A 248 8.92 1.01 -9.54
CA LEU A 248 8.57 0.35 -10.80
C LEU A 248 9.55 0.70 -11.91
N VAL A 249 9.89 1.99 -12.06
CA VAL A 249 10.84 2.47 -13.08
C VAL A 249 12.28 2.03 -12.77
N ALA A 250 12.65 1.92 -11.49
CA ALA A 250 14.00 1.51 -11.08
C ALA A 250 14.25 -0.01 -11.26
N ALA A 251 13.20 -0.82 -11.28
CA ALA A 251 13.31 -2.27 -11.41
C ALA A 251 13.80 -2.72 -12.78
N ASP A 252 14.32 -3.95 -12.88
CA ASP A 252 14.66 -4.54 -14.18
C ASP A 252 13.39 -4.77 -15.01
N VAL A 253 12.29 -5.07 -14.31
CA VAL A 253 10.94 -5.20 -14.84
C VAL A 253 9.93 -4.58 -13.86
N GLY A 254 9.35 -3.45 -14.21
CA GLY A 254 8.22 -2.87 -13.47
C GLY A 254 6.89 -3.54 -13.87
N MET A 255 6.13 -4.05 -12.91
CA MET A 255 4.82 -4.65 -13.12
C MET A 255 3.73 -3.89 -12.38
N ALA A 256 2.84 -3.20 -13.11
CA ALA A 256 1.68 -2.53 -12.52
C ALA A 256 0.49 -3.48 -12.41
N ILE A 257 -0.14 -3.57 -11.24
CA ILE A 257 -1.33 -4.40 -11.01
C ILE A 257 -2.63 -3.59 -11.03
N GLY A 258 -3.57 -4.04 -11.86
CA GLY A 258 -4.80 -3.30 -12.12
C GLY A 258 -4.54 -2.08 -13.00
N ALA A 259 -5.48 -1.79 -13.90
CA ALA A 259 -5.45 -0.58 -14.74
C ALA A 259 -5.80 0.68 -13.92
N GLY A 260 -5.11 0.89 -12.79
CA GLY A 260 -5.55 1.80 -11.73
C GLY A 260 -5.35 3.27 -12.05
N THR A 261 -4.25 3.63 -12.72
CA THR A 261 -3.94 5.03 -13.09
C THR A 261 -3.10 5.09 -14.37
N ASP A 262 -3.23 6.18 -15.14
CA ASP A 262 -2.38 6.43 -16.32
C ASP A 262 -0.89 6.47 -15.95
N ILE A 263 -0.58 6.95 -14.74
CA ILE A 263 0.78 7.01 -14.18
C ILE A 263 1.37 5.60 -14.01
N ALA A 264 0.59 4.67 -13.44
CA ALA A 264 1.00 3.28 -13.27
C ALA A 264 1.25 2.59 -14.61
N ILE A 265 0.35 2.85 -15.58
CA ILE A 265 0.50 2.33 -16.94
C ILE A 265 1.79 2.85 -17.53
N GLU A 266 2.05 4.16 -17.52
CA GLU A 266 3.27 4.75 -18.09
C GLU A 266 4.56 4.26 -17.42
N ALA A 267 4.56 4.13 -16.10
CA ALA A 267 5.74 3.74 -15.31
C ALA A 267 6.14 2.27 -15.46
N ALA A 268 5.19 1.38 -15.76
CA ALA A 268 5.44 -0.06 -15.79
C ALA A 268 5.78 -0.61 -17.18
N ASP A 269 6.68 -1.60 -17.18
CA ASP A 269 7.05 -2.42 -18.33
C ASP A 269 5.95 -3.44 -18.70
N ILE A 270 5.28 -3.98 -17.68
CA ILE A 270 4.20 -4.95 -17.82
C ILE A 270 3.01 -4.44 -17.03
N VAL A 271 1.84 -4.38 -17.67
CA VAL A 271 0.60 -3.97 -17.03
C VAL A 271 -0.33 -5.18 -16.94
N LEU A 272 -0.70 -5.53 -15.71
CA LEU A 272 -1.64 -6.60 -15.42
C LEU A 272 -3.04 -5.99 -15.42
N MET A 273 -3.82 -6.31 -16.46
CA MET A 273 -5.14 -5.72 -16.70
C MET A 273 -6.12 -6.11 -15.60
N LYS A 274 -5.98 -7.31 -15.03
CA LYS A 274 -6.78 -7.77 -13.89
C LYS A 274 -6.03 -7.47 -12.61
N SER A 275 -6.77 -7.25 -11.53
CA SER A 275 -6.19 -7.05 -10.19
C SER A 275 -5.75 -8.36 -9.53
N ASN A 276 -5.28 -9.35 -10.30
CA ASN A 276 -4.95 -10.70 -9.85
C ASN A 276 -3.43 -10.91 -9.79
N LEU A 277 -2.93 -11.44 -8.68
CA LEU A 277 -1.49 -11.75 -8.51
C LEU A 277 -1.02 -12.91 -9.40
N GLU A 278 -1.93 -13.78 -9.84
CA GLU A 278 -1.65 -14.86 -10.79
C GLU A 278 -1.14 -14.35 -12.14
N ASP A 279 -1.49 -13.12 -12.51
CA ASP A 279 -1.03 -12.52 -13.77
C ASP A 279 0.48 -12.22 -13.72
N VAL A 280 1.07 -12.01 -12.53
CA VAL A 280 2.53 -11.92 -12.34
C VAL A 280 3.20 -13.24 -12.71
N ILE A 281 2.64 -14.36 -12.23
CA ILE A 281 3.14 -15.70 -12.53
C ILE A 281 3.03 -15.97 -14.03
N THR A 282 1.87 -15.64 -14.61
CA THR A 282 1.61 -15.79 -16.04
C THR A 282 2.61 -15.01 -16.89
N ALA A 283 2.92 -13.76 -16.52
CA ALA A 283 3.91 -12.93 -17.20
C ALA A 283 5.30 -13.58 -17.22
N ILE A 284 5.73 -14.11 -16.07
CA ILE A 284 7.05 -14.75 -15.92
C ILE A 284 7.10 -16.09 -16.65
N ASP A 285 6.06 -16.93 -16.52
CA ASP A 285 5.98 -18.22 -17.19
C ASP A 285 5.94 -18.08 -18.72
N LEU A 286 5.12 -17.13 -19.23
CA LEU A 286 5.05 -16.80 -20.64
C LEU A 286 6.40 -16.36 -21.19
N SER A 287 7.10 -15.49 -20.45
CA SER A 287 8.44 -15.05 -20.79
C SER A 287 9.41 -16.24 -20.83
N ARG A 288 9.42 -17.10 -19.80
CA ARG A 288 10.26 -18.30 -19.76
C ARG A 288 10.00 -19.22 -20.95
N LYS A 289 8.73 -19.50 -21.28
CA LYS A 289 8.35 -20.34 -22.44
C LYS A 289 8.74 -19.73 -23.79
N THR A 290 8.73 -18.41 -23.90
CA THR A 290 9.07 -17.71 -25.15
C THR A 290 10.57 -17.78 -25.45
N PHE A 291 11.42 -17.78 -24.42
CA PHE A 291 12.88 -17.83 -24.57
C PHE A 291 13.51 -19.20 -24.30
N SER A 292 12.76 -20.17 -23.77
CA SER A 292 13.18 -21.57 -23.67
C SER A 292 12.93 -22.38 -24.95
N ARG A 293 12.23 -21.79 -25.93
CA ARG A 293 12.01 -22.33 -27.28
C ARG A 293 13.04 -21.77 -28.25
#